data_AF-C4K547-F1
#
_entry.id   AF-C4K547-F1
#
_cell.length_a   1.000
_cell.length_b   1.000
_cell.length_c   1.000
_cell.angle_alpha   90.00
_cell.angle_beta   90.00
_cell.angle_gamma   90.00
#
_symmetry.space_group_name_H-M   'P 1'
#
loop_
_entity.id
_entity.type
_entity.pdbx_description
1 polymer ?
#
loop_
_entity_poly.entity_id
_entity_poly.type
_entity_poly.pdbx_seq_one_letter_code
_entity_poly.pdbx_strand_id
1 'polypeptide(L)'
;MEKRELIHEMLKKIEGGRSVAAAYLGMSDIKFNNRLYESKGCRFFSVDELLALQSLSQSSLVAEYFAERSNTLVVPMPEPDTLDNVELYHMGLRSNVTGSAVDELILGSIQHDGGIDRKEEEKIMAAHRQHMASRDSQVKATLRVYGRKKSDSNKTQHSG
;
A
#
# COMPACT_ATOMS: atom_id res chain seq x y z
N MET A 1 -6.99 -10.96 -0.91
CA MET A 1 -8.07 -10.36 -1.73
C MET A 1 -8.30 -11.13 -3.03
N GLU A 2 -9.57 -11.41 -3.37
CA GLU A 2 -9.95 -12.04 -4.65
C GLU A 2 -10.06 -11.03 -5.81
N LYS A 3 -9.92 -11.49 -7.07
CA LYS A 3 -9.84 -10.56 -8.23
C LYS A 3 -11.09 -9.70 -8.41
N ARG A 4 -12.28 -10.22 -8.10
CA ARG A 4 -13.54 -9.47 -8.19
C ARG A 4 -13.71 -8.49 -7.03
N GLU A 5 -13.25 -8.90 -5.85
CA GLU A 5 -13.23 -8.05 -4.65
C GLU A 5 -12.33 -6.83 -4.87
N LEU A 6 -11.16 -7.01 -5.50
CA LEU A 6 -10.29 -5.91 -5.94
C LEU A 6 -11.05 -4.82 -6.71
N ILE A 7 -11.88 -5.21 -7.69
CA ILE A 7 -12.66 -4.24 -8.46
C ILE A 7 -13.71 -3.57 -7.56
N HIS A 8 -14.43 -4.32 -6.73
CA HIS A 8 -15.42 -3.73 -5.83
C HIS A 8 -14.80 -2.73 -4.84
N GLU A 9 -13.62 -3.03 -4.28
CA GLU A 9 -12.91 -2.10 -3.39
C GLU A 9 -12.46 -0.83 -4.12
N MET A 10 -11.99 -0.93 -5.36
CA MET A 10 -11.71 0.26 -6.18
C MET A 10 -12.99 1.05 -6.48
N LEU A 11 -14.10 0.39 -6.80
CA LEU A 11 -15.38 1.05 -7.09
C LEU A 11 -15.93 1.81 -5.87
N LYS A 12 -15.72 1.31 -4.65
CA LYS A 12 -16.10 2.03 -3.41
C LYS A 12 -15.36 3.36 -3.23
N LYS A 13 -14.15 3.48 -3.81
CA LYS A 13 -13.31 4.68 -3.76
C LYS A 13 -13.57 5.66 -4.91
N ILE A 14 -14.34 5.26 -5.92
CA ILE A 14 -14.66 6.08 -7.09
C ILE A 14 -16.04 6.72 -6.88
N GLU A 15 -16.09 8.05 -6.83
CA GLU A 15 -17.36 8.77 -6.80
C GLU A 15 -18.16 8.48 -8.09
N GLY A 16 -19.42 8.07 -7.94
CA GLY A 16 -20.25 7.56 -9.06
C GLY A 16 -19.98 6.09 -9.44
N GLY A 17 -19.02 5.43 -8.79
CA GLY A 17 -18.81 3.99 -8.81
C GLY A 17 -18.66 3.39 -10.21
N ARG A 18 -19.46 2.35 -10.50
CA ARG A 18 -19.31 1.55 -11.72
C ARG A 18 -19.51 2.36 -13.01
N SER A 19 -20.50 3.25 -13.05
CA SER A 19 -20.82 3.96 -14.29
C SER A 19 -19.67 4.89 -14.71
N VAL A 20 -19.09 5.59 -13.73
CA VAL A 20 -17.88 6.41 -13.95
C VAL A 20 -16.69 5.54 -14.35
N ALA A 21 -16.47 4.41 -13.67
CA ALA A 21 -15.40 3.48 -14.02
C ALA A 21 -15.54 2.91 -15.45
N ALA A 22 -16.75 2.56 -15.87
CA ALA A 22 -17.02 2.06 -17.22
C ALA A 22 -16.74 3.14 -18.29
N ALA A 23 -17.24 4.37 -18.05
CA ALA A 23 -16.98 5.51 -18.92
C ALA A 23 -15.49 5.84 -19.02
N TYR A 24 -14.77 5.82 -17.88
CA TYR A 24 -13.33 6.07 -17.83
C TYR A 24 -12.52 5.06 -18.65
N LEU A 25 -12.95 3.78 -18.65
CA LEU A 25 -12.33 2.74 -19.47
C LEU A 25 -12.86 2.70 -20.92
N GLY A 26 -13.68 3.67 -21.34
CA GLY A 26 -14.23 3.75 -22.69
C GLY A 26 -15.14 2.57 -23.05
N MET A 27 -15.91 2.04 -22.10
CA MET A 27 -16.85 0.94 -22.32
C MET A 27 -18.22 1.17 -21.71
N SER A 28 -19.22 0.41 -22.16
CA SER A 28 -20.54 0.42 -21.55
C SER A 28 -20.57 -0.31 -20.21
N ASP A 29 -21.51 0.07 -19.33
CA ASP A 29 -21.83 -0.63 -18.08
C ASP A 29 -22.04 -2.15 -18.29
N ILE A 30 -22.70 -2.53 -19.39
CA ILE A 30 -22.94 -3.92 -19.74
C ILE A 30 -21.61 -4.64 -19.99
N LYS A 31 -20.71 -4.04 -20.78
CA LYS A 31 -19.40 -4.63 -21.08
C LYS A 31 -18.53 -4.68 -19.82
N PHE A 32 -18.58 -3.64 -18.98
CA PHE A 32 -17.89 -3.63 -17.69
C PHE A 32 -18.36 -4.78 -16.79
N ASN A 33 -19.67 -4.98 -16.62
CA ASN A 33 -20.22 -6.09 -15.85
C ASN A 33 -19.82 -7.45 -16.43
N ASN A 34 -19.87 -7.60 -17.75
CA ASN A 34 -19.45 -8.85 -18.37
C ASN A 34 -17.97 -9.16 -18.10
N ARG A 35 -17.09 -8.14 -18.05
CA ARG A 35 -15.68 -8.32 -17.66
C ARG A 35 -15.53 -8.64 -16.18
N LEU A 36 -16.23 -7.94 -15.30
CA LEU A 36 -16.19 -8.16 -13.85
C LEU A 36 -16.58 -9.59 -13.47
N TYR A 37 -17.63 -10.12 -14.11
CA TYR A 37 -18.14 -11.46 -13.86
C TYR A 37 -17.63 -12.53 -14.84
N GLU A 38 -16.77 -12.15 -15.79
CA GLU A 38 -16.28 -13.02 -16.87
C GLU A 38 -17.41 -13.76 -17.60
N SER A 39 -18.51 -13.06 -17.81
CA SER A 39 -19.72 -13.60 -18.43
C SER A 39 -19.78 -13.26 -19.91
N LYS A 40 -20.64 -13.97 -20.65
CA LYS A 40 -20.83 -13.78 -22.11
C LYS A 40 -19.51 -13.83 -22.90
N GLY A 41 -18.59 -14.72 -22.51
CA GLY A 41 -17.29 -14.90 -23.16
C GLY A 41 -16.31 -13.74 -22.99
N CYS A 42 -16.59 -12.77 -22.10
CA CYS A 42 -15.69 -11.68 -21.82
C CYS A 42 -14.57 -12.11 -20.87
N ARG A 43 -13.32 -11.75 -21.19
CA ARG A 43 -12.20 -11.86 -20.25
C ARG A 43 -12.37 -10.92 -19.06
N PHE A 44 -11.63 -11.18 -17.99
CA PHE A 44 -11.42 -10.20 -16.92
C PHE A 44 -10.65 -8.97 -17.43
N PHE A 45 -10.58 -7.93 -16.60
CA PHE A 45 -9.81 -6.71 -16.92
C PHE A 45 -8.33 -7.02 -17.22
N SER A 46 -7.76 -6.34 -18.21
CA SER A 46 -6.33 -6.42 -18.51
C SER A 46 -5.53 -5.64 -17.46
N VAL A 47 -4.22 -5.85 -17.40
CA VAL A 47 -3.35 -5.09 -16.49
C VAL A 47 -3.49 -3.58 -16.70
N ASP A 48 -3.53 -3.11 -17.95
CA ASP A 48 -3.72 -1.68 -18.24
C ASP A 48 -5.07 -1.15 -17.73
N GLU A 49 -6.14 -1.93 -17.85
CA GLU A 49 -7.46 -1.57 -17.35
C GLU A 49 -7.49 -1.56 -15.83
N LEU A 50 -6.78 -2.49 -15.17
CA LEU A 50 -6.61 -2.49 -13.72
C LEU A 50 -5.82 -1.26 -13.26
N LEU A 51 -4.71 -0.92 -13.92
CA LEU A 51 -3.91 0.27 -13.60
C LEU A 51 -4.69 1.58 -13.82
N ALA A 52 -5.54 1.64 -14.85
CA ALA A 52 -6.44 2.75 -15.07
C ALA A 52 -7.47 2.88 -13.94
N LEU A 53 -8.10 1.78 -13.51
CA LEU A 53 -9.01 1.78 -12.36
C LEU A 53 -8.30 2.13 -11.04
N GLN A 54 -7.08 1.64 -10.85
CA GLN A 54 -6.25 1.97 -9.69
C GLN A 54 -6.02 3.48 -9.62
N SER A 55 -5.62 4.08 -10.75
CA SER A 55 -5.37 5.51 -10.87
C SER A 55 -6.64 6.32 -10.58
N LEU A 56 -7.78 5.92 -11.15
CA LEU A 56 -9.08 6.56 -10.93
C LEU A 56 -9.53 6.47 -9.46
N SER A 57 -9.27 5.34 -8.80
CA SER A 57 -9.59 5.11 -7.39
C SER A 57 -8.58 5.71 -6.40
N GLN A 58 -7.49 6.32 -6.90
CA GLN A 58 -6.38 6.84 -6.09
C GLN A 58 -5.92 5.84 -5.01
N SER A 59 -5.68 4.59 -5.41
CA SER A 59 -5.34 3.50 -4.49
C SER A 59 -4.10 2.73 -4.91
N SER A 60 -3.62 1.84 -4.05
CA SER A 60 -2.56 0.86 -4.31
C SER A 60 -3.10 -0.57 -4.46
N LEU A 61 -4.41 -0.73 -4.60
CA LEU A 61 -5.09 -2.03 -4.50
C LEU A 61 -4.64 -3.05 -5.55
N VAL A 62 -4.29 -2.62 -6.77
CA VAL A 62 -3.78 -3.55 -7.80
C VAL A 62 -2.38 -4.02 -7.45
N ALA A 63 -1.51 -3.13 -6.97
CA ALA A 63 -0.19 -3.51 -6.48
C ALA A 63 -0.30 -4.47 -5.28
N GLU A 64 -1.17 -4.17 -4.31
CA GLU A 64 -1.43 -5.01 -3.13
C GLU A 64 -1.94 -6.39 -3.53
N TYR A 65 -2.87 -6.46 -4.49
CA TYR A 65 -3.42 -7.71 -5.00
C TYR A 65 -2.35 -8.68 -5.53
N PHE A 66 -1.35 -8.17 -6.26
CA PHE A 66 -0.24 -8.99 -6.76
C PHE A 66 0.81 -9.27 -5.70
N ALA A 67 1.06 -8.30 -4.81
CA ALA A 67 2.01 -8.45 -3.72
C ALA A 67 1.58 -9.54 -2.73
N GLU A 68 0.29 -9.57 -2.35
CA GLU A 68 -0.29 -10.62 -1.49
C GLU A 68 -0.05 -12.02 -2.06
N ARG A 69 -0.25 -12.21 -3.37
CA ARG A 69 -0.02 -13.50 -4.05
C ARG A 69 1.44 -13.90 -4.12
N SER A 70 2.32 -12.93 -4.02
CA SER A 70 3.76 -13.14 -4.02
C SER A 70 4.34 -13.20 -2.60
N ASN A 71 3.49 -13.13 -1.56
CA ASN A 71 3.92 -13.00 -0.16
C ASN A 71 4.86 -11.81 0.07
N THR A 72 4.59 -10.69 -0.61
CA THR A 72 5.37 -9.44 -0.52
C THR A 72 4.50 -8.28 -0.02
N LEU A 73 5.12 -7.13 0.26
CA LEU A 73 4.45 -5.95 0.78
C LEU A 73 4.58 -4.77 -0.17
N VAL A 74 3.48 -4.04 -0.33
CA VAL A 74 3.46 -2.72 -0.95
C VAL A 74 3.56 -1.69 0.15
N VAL A 75 4.57 -0.82 0.06
CA VAL A 75 4.74 0.29 0.99
C VAL A 75 4.59 1.60 0.22
N PRO A 76 3.59 2.44 0.55
CA PRO A 76 3.43 3.74 -0.07
C PRO A 76 4.67 4.61 0.11
N MET A 77 5.05 5.31 -0.96
CA MET A 77 6.09 6.32 -0.87
C MET A 77 5.52 7.54 -0.13
N PRO A 78 6.26 8.12 0.84
CA PRO A 78 5.82 9.35 1.49
C PRO A 78 5.71 10.49 0.47
N GLU A 79 4.65 11.29 0.59
CA GLU A 79 4.44 12.46 -0.26
C GLU A 79 5.48 13.54 0.05
N PRO A 80 6.16 14.13 -0.95
CA PRO A 80 7.30 15.00 -0.69
C PRO A 80 6.92 16.30 0.01
N ASP A 81 5.76 16.85 -0.33
CA ASP A 81 5.34 18.19 0.07
C ASP A 81 4.85 18.24 1.52
N THR A 82 4.65 17.09 2.16
CA THR A 82 4.22 16.96 3.55
C THR A 82 5.38 16.68 4.51
N LEU A 83 6.61 16.48 4.01
CA LEU A 83 7.75 16.09 4.84
C LEU A 83 8.46 17.31 5.46
N ASP A 84 8.19 17.53 6.74
CA ASP A 84 8.98 18.41 7.60
C ASP A 84 9.57 17.64 8.81
N ASN A 85 10.28 18.34 9.69
CA ASN A 85 10.90 17.71 10.86
C ASN A 85 9.88 17.15 11.86
N VAL A 86 8.69 17.76 11.95
CA VAL A 86 7.62 17.32 12.84
C VAL A 86 6.98 16.06 12.30
N GLU A 87 6.69 16.03 10.99
CA GLU A 87 6.17 14.84 10.32
C GLU A 87 7.15 13.67 10.40
N LEU A 88 8.45 13.89 10.15
CA LEU A 88 9.46 12.84 10.30
C LEU A 88 9.52 12.27 11.73
N TYR A 89 9.35 13.13 12.74
CA TYR A 89 9.25 12.71 14.13
C TYR A 89 8.00 11.85 14.37
N HIS A 90 6.83 12.28 13.89
CA HIS A 90 5.59 11.50 13.99
C HIS A 90 5.68 10.15 13.27
N MET A 91 6.28 10.10 12.08
CA MET A 91 6.54 8.85 11.36
C MET A 91 7.42 7.91 12.20
N GLY A 92 8.43 8.45 12.89
CA GLY A 92 9.27 7.69 13.82
C GLY A 92 8.50 7.13 15.02
N LEU A 93 7.69 7.97 15.67
CA LEU A 93 6.83 7.51 16.75
C LEU A 93 5.87 6.42 16.30
N ARG A 94 5.23 6.59 15.12
CA ARG A 94 4.32 5.60 14.56
C ARG A 94 5.02 4.27 14.25
N SER A 95 6.24 4.32 13.70
CA SER A 95 7.05 3.12 13.50
C SER A 95 7.35 2.40 14.81
N ASN A 96 7.65 3.13 15.89
CA ASN A 96 7.90 2.53 17.20
C ASN A 96 6.63 1.89 17.78
N VAL A 97 5.50 2.61 17.76
CA VAL A 97 4.21 2.12 18.26
C VAL A 97 3.78 0.85 17.53
N THR A 98 3.87 0.85 16.19
CA THR A 98 3.51 -0.34 15.39
C THR A 98 4.48 -1.49 15.63
N GLY A 99 5.76 -1.23 15.89
CA GLY A 99 6.73 -2.26 16.27
C GLY A 99 6.39 -2.89 17.62
N SER A 100 6.14 -2.05 18.63
CA SER A 100 5.76 -2.54 19.96
C SER A 100 4.46 -3.33 19.96
N ALA A 101 3.49 -3.00 19.10
CA ALA A 101 2.27 -3.80 18.96
C ALA A 101 2.54 -5.23 18.45
N VAL A 102 3.57 -5.42 17.60
CA VAL A 102 4.02 -6.76 17.18
C VAL A 102 4.60 -7.51 18.37
N ASP A 103 5.48 -6.86 19.12
CA ASP A 103 6.15 -7.44 20.29
C ASP A 103 5.13 -7.84 21.37
N GLU A 104 4.12 -7.01 21.61
CA GLU A 104 3.04 -7.27 22.57
C GLU A 104 2.22 -8.50 22.17
N LEU A 105 1.85 -8.62 20.88
CA LEU A 105 1.11 -9.79 20.40
C LEU A 105 1.92 -11.07 20.52
N ILE A 106 3.21 -11.05 20.15
CA ILE A 106 4.10 -12.21 20.28
C ILE A 106 4.23 -12.62 21.75
N LEU A 107 4.50 -11.64 22.64
CA LEU A 107 4.67 -11.91 24.06
C LEU A 107 3.39 -12.45 24.69
N GLY A 108 2.24 -11.84 24.36
CA GLY A 108 0.94 -12.24 24.86
C GLY A 108 0.56 -13.67 24.49
N SER A 109 0.80 -14.07 23.23
CA SER A 109 0.56 -15.45 22.77
C SER A 109 1.41 -16.46 23.54
N ILE A 110 2.73 -16.22 23.63
CA ILE A 110 3.65 -17.12 24.32
C ILE A 110 3.30 -17.26 25.82
N GLN A 111 2.90 -16.16 26.48
CA GLN A 111 2.58 -16.17 27.91
C GLN A 111 1.28 -16.91 28.24
N HIS A 112 0.33 -16.98 27.31
CA HIS A 112 -1.00 -17.53 27.58
C HIS A 112 -1.04 -19.06 27.51
N ASP A 113 -0.53 -19.65 26.42
CA ASP A 113 -0.59 -21.11 26.20
C ASP A 113 0.76 -21.75 25.82
N GLY A 114 1.84 -20.96 25.77
CA GLY A 114 3.18 -21.45 25.42
C GLY A 114 3.38 -21.71 23.92
N GLY A 115 2.42 -21.34 23.07
CA GLY A 115 2.46 -21.50 21.62
C GLY A 115 1.96 -20.26 20.88
N ILE A 116 1.88 -20.36 19.56
CA ILE A 116 1.21 -19.38 18.69
C ILE A 116 0.27 -20.18 17.81
N ASP A 117 -1.03 -19.96 17.96
CA ASP A 117 -2.03 -20.60 17.11
C ASP A 117 -2.18 -19.86 15.76
N ARG A 118 -2.95 -20.44 14.83
CA ARG A 118 -3.15 -19.85 13.49
C ARG A 118 -3.80 -18.45 13.55
N LYS A 119 -4.72 -18.21 14.48
CA LYS A 119 -5.40 -16.91 14.60
C LYS A 119 -4.45 -15.85 15.16
N GLU A 120 -3.58 -16.24 16.07
CA GLU A 120 -2.54 -15.38 16.63
C GLU A 120 -1.47 -15.08 15.58
N GLU A 121 -1.03 -16.09 14.83
CA GLU A 121 -0.14 -15.93 13.68
C GLU A 121 -0.72 -14.91 12.68
N GLU A 122 -1.99 -15.05 12.32
CA GLU A 122 -2.69 -14.10 11.43
C GLU A 122 -2.65 -12.66 11.96
N LYS A 123 -2.86 -12.46 13.27
CA LYS A 123 -2.81 -11.14 13.92
C LYS A 123 -1.40 -10.58 13.99
N ILE A 124 -0.43 -11.39 14.40
CA ILE A 124 0.99 -11.01 14.49
C ILE A 124 1.47 -10.61 13.10
N MET A 125 1.17 -11.40 12.08
CA MET A 125 1.56 -11.08 10.71
C MET A 125 0.86 -9.83 10.19
N ALA A 126 -0.41 -9.59 10.53
CA ALA A 126 -1.07 -8.33 10.19
C ALA A 126 -0.38 -7.12 10.83
N ALA A 127 -0.08 -7.17 12.12
CA ALA A 127 0.65 -6.11 12.83
C ALA A 127 2.07 -5.92 12.28
N HIS A 128 2.77 -7.03 11.98
CA HIS A 128 4.12 -7.01 11.43
C HIS A 128 4.16 -6.31 10.08
N ARG A 129 3.18 -6.58 9.19
CA ARG A 129 3.08 -5.87 7.90
C ARG A 129 2.89 -4.36 8.08
N GLN A 130 2.07 -3.94 9.05
CA GLN A 130 1.87 -2.52 9.35
C GLN A 130 3.15 -1.86 9.90
N HIS A 131 3.89 -2.56 10.74
CA HIS A 131 5.18 -2.10 11.23
C HIS A 131 6.19 -1.95 10.08
N MET A 132 6.34 -2.98 9.25
CA MET A 132 7.27 -2.95 8.11
C MET A 132 6.96 -1.80 7.14
N ALA A 133 5.68 -1.57 6.84
CA ALA A 133 5.27 -0.43 6.03
C ALA A 133 5.59 0.91 6.69
N SER A 134 5.26 1.08 7.97
CA SER A 134 5.53 2.32 8.72
C SER A 134 7.04 2.61 8.79
N ARG A 135 7.83 1.57 9.05
CA ARG A 135 9.28 1.68 9.16
C ARG A 135 9.92 2.03 7.82
N ASP A 136 9.53 1.35 6.74
CA ASP A 136 10.05 1.63 5.40
C ASP A 136 9.65 3.03 4.92
N SER A 137 8.41 3.46 5.13
CA SER A 137 7.98 4.83 4.82
C SER A 137 8.81 5.87 5.60
N GLN A 138 9.04 5.66 6.91
CA GLN A 138 9.87 6.56 7.71
C GLN A 138 11.32 6.63 7.21
N VAL A 139 11.93 5.49 6.89
CA VAL A 139 13.30 5.43 6.36
C VAL A 139 13.38 6.18 5.03
N LYS A 140 12.45 5.92 4.11
CA LYS A 140 12.38 6.59 2.80
C LYS A 140 12.17 8.10 2.95
N ALA A 141 11.32 8.53 3.88
CA ALA A 141 11.10 9.95 4.17
C ALA A 141 12.38 10.62 4.68
N THR A 142 13.04 10.00 5.67
CA THR A 142 14.31 10.50 6.21
C THR A 142 15.38 10.61 5.12
N LEU A 143 15.54 9.57 4.30
CA LEU A 143 16.48 9.58 3.17
C LEU A 143 16.13 10.64 2.13
N ARG A 144 14.84 10.96 1.95
CA ARG A 144 14.41 11.99 1.01
C ARG A 144 14.71 13.40 1.50
N VAL A 145 14.52 13.67 2.79
CA VAL A 145 14.77 14.98 3.41
C VAL A 145 16.27 15.23 3.63
N TYR A 146 17.00 14.22 4.10
CA TYR A 146 18.40 14.35 4.51
C TYR A 146 19.41 13.73 3.54
N GLY A 147 18.94 13.04 2.50
CA GLY A 147 19.80 12.45 1.49
C GLY A 147 20.50 13.52 0.66
N ARG A 148 21.81 13.66 0.82
CA ARG A 148 22.61 14.55 -0.01
C ARG A 148 22.65 14.03 -1.45
N LYS A 149 22.41 14.89 -2.44
CA LYS A 149 22.70 14.56 -3.85
C LYS A 149 24.21 14.72 -4.10
N LYS A 150 24.79 13.84 -4.91
CA LYS A 150 26.22 13.85 -5.29
C LYS A 150 26.72 15.17 -5.93
N SER A 151 25.83 16.11 -6.25
CA SER A 151 26.16 17.44 -6.80
C SER A 151 26.59 18.47 -5.75
N ASP A 152 26.28 18.27 -4.47
CA ASP A 152 26.47 19.32 -3.45
C ASP A 152 27.86 19.28 -2.80
N SER A 153 28.67 18.27 -3.10
CA SER A 153 30.06 18.15 -2.63
C SER A 153 31.08 18.93 -3.48
N ASN A 154 30.67 19.57 -4.59
CA ASN A 154 31.59 20.24 -5.51
C ASN A 154 31.57 21.78 -5.45
N LYS A 155 30.85 22.38 -4.50
CA LYS A 155 30.75 23.86 -4.36
C LYS A 155 31.53 24.46 -3.19
N THR A 156 32.23 23.66 -2.38
CA THR A 156 33.01 24.15 -1.23
C THR A 156 34.52 24.22 -1.46
N GLN A 157 34.99 23.97 -2.68
CA GLN A 157 36.38 24.20 -3.06
C GLN A 157 36.41 25.25 -4.17
N HIS A 158 36.37 26.54 -3.85
CA HIS A 158 36.93 27.68 -4.60
C HIS A 158 36.44 28.98 -3.97
N SER A 159 37.00 29.31 -2.82
CA SER A 159 37.07 30.68 -2.31
C SER A 159 38.29 30.72 -1.38
N GLY A 160 39.46 30.74 -2.02
CA GLY A 160 40.72 31.22 -1.47
C GLY A 160 41.06 32.52 -2.17
#